data_AF-A0A7G6RNK5-F1
#
_entry.id   AF-A0A7G6RNK5-F1
#
_cell.length_a   1.000
_cell.length_b   1.000
_cell.length_c   1.000
_cell.angle_alpha   90.00
_cell.angle_beta   90.00
_cell.angle_gamma   90.00
#
_symmetry.space_group_name_H-M   'P 1'
#
loop_
_entity.id
_entity.type
_entity.pdbx_description
1 polymer ?
#
loop_
_entity_poly.entity_id
_entity_poly.type
_entity_poly.pdbx_seq_one_letter_code
_entity_poly.pdbx_strand_id
1 'polypeptide(L)' 'MAELVADTLFDTTIEIIPPEDIKEQPDGAACLCCKRLRRWMDDDGCGICEECLAS' A
#
# COMPACT_ATOMS: atom_id res chain seq x y z
N MET A 1 22.67 -19.52 17.83
CA MET A 1 21.32 -18.93 17.69
C MET A 1 21.44 -17.53 18.25
N ALA A 2 21.52 -16.51 17.38
CA ALA A 2 21.70 -15.14 17.81
C ALA A 2 20.33 -14.57 18.17
N GLU A 3 20.09 -14.42 19.45
CA GLU A 3 18.93 -13.75 20.01
C GLU A 3 19.06 -12.26 19.68
N LEU A 4 18.17 -11.75 18.83
CA LEU A 4 18.10 -10.34 18.49
C LEU A 4 17.44 -9.61 19.66
N VAL A 5 18.22 -9.27 20.68
CA VAL A 5 17.80 -8.42 21.79
C VAL A 5 17.54 -7.01 21.25
N ALA A 6 16.27 -6.71 21.00
CA ALA A 6 15.78 -5.38 20.65
C ALA A 6 15.60 -4.53 21.92
N ASP A 7 16.67 -4.35 22.70
CA ASP A 7 16.61 -3.80 24.05
C ASP A 7 16.75 -2.26 24.13
N THR A 8 16.47 -1.51 23.05
CA THR A 8 16.66 -0.04 23.07
C THR A 8 15.69 0.78 22.20
N LEU A 9 14.41 0.40 22.08
CA LEU A 9 13.46 1.22 21.29
C LEU A 9 12.13 1.50 22.01
N PHE A 10 12.12 1.54 23.35
CA PHE A 10 10.97 2.08 24.10
C PHE A 10 11.02 3.61 24.21
N ASP A 11 11.32 4.30 23.11
CA ASP A 11 10.94 5.70 22.98
C ASP A 11 9.44 5.73 22.67
N THR A 12 8.64 5.74 23.74
CA THR A 12 7.21 5.39 23.72
C THR A 12 6.33 6.54 23.19
N THR A 13 6.94 7.50 22.48
CA THR A 13 6.26 8.70 21.97
C THR A 13 6.58 8.95 20.50
N ILE A 14 6.40 7.94 19.65
CA ILE A 14 6.39 8.14 18.19
C ILE A 14 5.03 8.72 17.81
N GLU A 15 5.02 9.97 17.36
CA GLU A 15 3.82 10.61 16.80
C GLU A 15 3.67 10.20 15.32
N ILE A 16 2.51 9.63 14.97
CA ILE A 16 2.16 9.32 13.59
C ILE A 16 1.60 10.60 12.97
N ILE A 17 2.38 11.25 12.10
CA ILE A 17 1.93 12.43 11.35
C ILE A 17 1.11 11.96 10.15
N PRO A 18 -0.18 12.35 10.03
CA PRO A 18 -0.97 12.03 8.84
C PRO A 18 -0.39 12.74 7.61
N PRO A 19 -0.48 12.14 6.41
CA PRO A 19 -0.09 12.81 5.18
C PRO A 19 -0.94 14.07 4.96
N GLU A 20 -0.36 15.06 4.28
CA GLU A 20 -1.11 16.24 3.86
C GLU A 20 -2.29 15.83 2.98
N ASP A 21 -3.45 16.45 3.19
CA ASP A 21 -4.68 16.19 2.43
C ASP A 21 -4.54 16.75 1.00
N ILE A 22 -3.75 16.04 0.19
CA ILE A 22 -3.71 16.24 -1.25
C ILE A 22 -5.00 15.67 -1.82
N LYS A 23 -5.95 16.59 -2.03
CA LYS A 23 -7.24 16.38 -2.71
C LYS A 23 -7.14 15.23 -3.71
N GLU A 24 -7.84 14.15 -3.35
CA GLU A 24 -8.29 13.10 -4.26
C GLU A 24 -7.18 12.59 -5.19
N GLN A 25 -6.37 11.64 -4.69
CA GLN A 25 -5.78 10.66 -5.62
C GLN A 25 -6.95 10.15 -6.47
N PRO A 26 -6.90 10.24 -7.80
CA PRO A 26 -7.99 9.73 -8.62
C PRO A 26 -8.22 8.29 -8.18
N ASP A 27 -9.46 7.96 -7.81
CA ASP A 27 -9.92 6.66 -7.31
C ASP A 27 -9.73 5.59 -8.39
N GLY A 28 -8.50 5.39 -8.85
CA GLY A 28 -8.16 4.50 -9.93
C GLY A 28 -6.67 4.51 -10.21
N ALA A 29 -6.02 3.43 -9.79
CA ALA A 29 -4.66 3.15 -10.19
C ALA A 29 -4.63 2.42 -11.54
N ALA A 30 -3.54 2.62 -12.27
CA ALA A 30 -3.32 1.93 -13.53
C ALA A 30 -2.89 0.48 -13.26
N CYS A 31 -3.57 -0.47 -13.89
CA CYS A 31 -3.19 -1.88 -13.79
C CYS A 31 -1.76 -2.08 -14.29
N LEU A 32 -0.91 -2.76 -13.51
CA LEU A 32 0.48 -3.02 -13.88
C LEU A 32 0.62 -3.90 -15.12
N CYS A 33 -0.36 -4.77 -15.39
CA CYS A 33 -0.41 -5.66 -16.54
C CYS A 33 -0.88 -4.95 -17.82
N CYS A 34 -2.12 -4.42 -17.84
CA CYS A 34 -2.74 -3.87 -19.06
C CYS A 34 -2.63 -2.34 -19.20
N LYS A 35 -2.05 -1.65 -18.20
CA LYS A 35 -1.88 -0.19 -18.13
C LYS A 35 -3.16 0.64 -18.19
N ARG A 36 -4.33 0.00 -18.05
CA ARG A 36 -5.63 0.71 -17.99
C ARG A 36 -5.87 1.25 -16.59
N LEU A 37 -6.39 2.48 -16.50
CA LEU A 37 -6.94 3.00 -15.24
C LEU A 37 -8.19 2.18 -14.86
N ARG A 38 -8.21 1.70 -13.63
CA ARG A 38 -9.36 0.97 -13.08
C ARG A 38 -9.66 1.54 -11.70
N ARG A 39 -10.94 1.79 -11.43
CA ARG A 39 -11.36 2.26 -10.10
C ARG A 39 -11.25 1.19 -9.02
N TRP A 40 -11.29 -0.07 -9.44
CA TRP A 40 -11.22 -1.23 -8.58
C TRP A 40 -9.97 -2.03 -8.95
N MET A 41 -9.09 -2.20 -7.98
CA MET A 41 -7.95 -3.12 -8.04
C MET A 41 -8.25 -4.35 -7.20
N ASP A 42 -7.42 -5.37 -7.33
CA ASP A 42 -7.48 -6.56 -6.49
C ASP A 42 -7.45 -6.23 -4.98
N ASP A 43 -8.14 -7.03 -4.17
CA ASP A 43 -8.23 -6.85 -2.71
C ASP A 43 -6.85 -6.98 -2.01
N ASP A 44 -5.90 -7.66 -2.66
CA ASP A 44 -4.52 -7.79 -2.18
C ASP A 44 -3.68 -6.52 -2.43
N GLY A 45 -4.21 -5.55 -3.18
CA GLY A 45 -3.54 -4.28 -3.51
C GLY A 45 -2.28 -4.44 -4.36
N CYS A 46 -2.11 -5.56 -5.07
CA CYS A 46 -0.92 -5.83 -5.90
C CYS A 46 -0.87 -4.95 -7.16
N GLY A 47 -1.98 -4.30 -7.48
CA GLY A 47 -2.06 -3.34 -8.57
C GLY A 47 -2.44 -3.98 -9.91
N ILE A 48 -3.10 -5.14 -9.89
CA ILE A 48 -3.56 -5.87 -11.07
C ILE A 48 -5.10 -5.87 -11.06
N CYS A 49 -5.72 -5.73 -12.23
CA CYS A 49 -7.18 -5.77 -12.30
C CYS A 49 -7.69 -7.22 -12.36
N GLU A 50 -8.89 -7.44 -11.83
CA GLU A 50 -9.60 -8.73 -11.84
C GLU A 50 -9.58 -9.45 -13.20
N GLU A 51 -9.76 -8.71 -14.30
CA GLU A 51 -9.73 -9.27 -15.66
C GLU A 51 -8.37 -9.91 -16.01
N CYS A 52 -7.27 -9.31 -15.56
CA CYS A 52 -5.92 -9.84 -15.78
C CYS A 52 -5.55 -10.96 -14.81
N LEU A 53 -6.16 -10.97 -13.62
CA LEU A 53 -5.98 -12.05 -12.62
C LEU A 53 -6.74 -13.32 -13.00
N ALA A 54 -7.90 -13.18 -13.65
CA ALA A 54 -8.71 -14.30 -14.12
C ALA A 54 -8.21 -14.94 -15.42
N SER A 55 -7.09 -14.47 -15.99
CA SER A 55 -6.51 -14.92 -17.27
C SER A 55 -5.42 -15.98 -17.10
#